data_AF-A0A7X7U5C2-F1
#
_entry.id   AF-A0A7X7U5C2-F1
#
_cell.length_a   1.000
_cell.length_b   1.000
_cell.length_c   1.000
_cell.angle_alpha   90.00
_cell.angle_beta   90.00
_cell.angle_gamma   90.00
#
_symmetry.space_group_name_H-M   'P 1'
#
loop_
_entity.id
_entity.type
_entity.pdbx_description
1 polymer ?
#
loop_
_entity_poly.entity_id
_entity_poly.type
_entity_poly.pdbx_seq_one_letter_code
_entity_poly.pdbx_strand_id
1 'polypeptide(L)'
;ACGPEPMLAAVARIAQERGIDCQVSMERRMACGVGLCQSCAVEWRPAAPLRVGMEGSQETVYKLCCQDGPVFDAKTIVFGENK
;
A
#
# COMPACT_ATOMS: atom_id res chain seq x y z
N ALA A 1 -8.50 -8.66 1.20
CA ALA A 1 -7.71 -9.88 0.98
C ALA A 1 -6.53 -9.91 1.95
N CYS A 2 -6.07 -11.11 2.32
CA CYS A 2 -4.88 -11.37 3.11
C CYS A 2 -4.12 -12.54 2.47
N GLY A 3 -2.79 -12.54 2.57
CA GLY A 3 -1.94 -13.53 1.95
C GLY A 3 -0.64 -12.93 1.40
N PRO A 4 0.17 -13.74 0.68
CA PRO A 4 1.43 -13.28 0.09
C PRO A 4 1.23 -12.08 -0.84
N GLU A 5 2.20 -11.17 -0.89
CA GLU A 5 2.13 -9.94 -1.70
C GLU A 5 1.77 -10.18 -3.18
N PRO A 6 2.30 -11.22 -3.88
CA PRO A 6 1.88 -11.52 -5.25
C PRO A 6 0.40 -11.92 -5.38
N MET A 7 -0.15 -12.62 -4.37
CA MET A 7 -1.57 -12.94 -4.33
C MET A 7 -2.40 -11.68 -4.13
N LEU A 8 -1.98 -10.78 -3.23
CA LEU A 8 -2.66 -9.51 -3.00
C LEU A 8 -2.66 -8.63 -4.27
N ALA A 9 -1.53 -8.57 -5.00
CA ALA A 9 -1.43 -7.87 -6.27
C ALA A 9 -2.41 -8.42 -7.31
N ALA A 10 -2.47 -9.75 -7.45
CA ALA A 10 -3.41 -10.40 -8.37
C ALA A 10 -4.88 -10.11 -8.01
N VAL A 11 -5.24 -10.15 -6.72
CA VAL A 11 -6.60 -9.82 -6.27
C VAL A 11 -6.91 -8.35 -6.48
N ALA A 12 -5.98 -7.45 -6.19
CA ALA A 12 -6.12 -6.02 -6.42
C ALA A 12 -6.41 -5.71 -7.90
N ARG A 13 -5.65 -6.33 -8.81
CA ARG A 13 -5.87 -6.23 -10.26
C ARG A 13 -7.26 -6.71 -10.67
N ILE A 14 -7.67 -7.90 -10.22
CA ILE A 14 -9.01 -8.45 -10.54
C ILE A 14 -10.12 -7.53 -10.03
N ALA A 15 -9.96 -6.98 -8.81
CA ALA A 15 -10.94 -6.09 -8.23
C ALA A 15 -11.03 -4.76 -9.02
N GLN A 16 -9.87 -4.19 -9.38
CA GLN A 16 -9.80 -2.99 -10.21
C GLN A 16 -10.47 -3.19 -11.58
N GLU A 17 -10.17 -4.29 -12.27
CA GLU A 17 -10.78 -4.64 -13.58
C GLU A 17 -12.31 -4.75 -13.49
N ARG A 18 -12.84 -5.17 -12.33
CA ARG A 18 -14.27 -5.33 -12.10
C ARG A 18 -14.93 -4.12 -11.44
N GLY A 19 -14.19 -3.05 -11.16
CA GLY A 19 -14.70 -1.87 -10.46
C GLY A 19 -15.14 -2.17 -9.02
N ILE A 20 -14.56 -3.17 -8.37
CA ILE A 20 -14.86 -3.58 -6.99
C ILE A 20 -13.85 -2.94 -6.05
N ASP A 21 -14.32 -2.33 -4.97
CA ASP A 21 -13.44 -1.83 -3.91
C ASP A 21 -12.73 -2.97 -3.19
N CYS A 22 -11.42 -2.83 -3.03
CA CYS A 22 -10.56 -3.87 -2.47
C CYS A 22 -9.70 -3.31 -1.36
N GLN A 23 -9.81 -3.90 -0.18
CA GLN A 23 -8.92 -3.67 0.95
C GLN A 23 -7.91 -4.83 1.05
N VAL A 24 -6.65 -4.53 1.29
CA VAL A 24 -5.58 -5.51 1.47
C VAL A 24 -4.94 -5.37 2.85
N SER A 25 -4.78 -6.50 3.54
CA SER A 25 -4.01 -6.55 4.78
C SER A 25 -2.55 -6.83 4.43
N MET A 26 -1.70 -5.81 4.54
CA MET A 26 -0.29 -5.90 4.19
C MET A 26 0.51 -6.52 5.33
N GLU A 27 1.33 -7.51 5.01
CA GLU A 27 2.30 -8.08 5.95
C GLU A 27 3.69 -7.52 5.65
N ARG A 28 4.36 -6.98 6.68
CA ARG A 28 5.75 -6.52 6.62
C ARG A 28 6.48 -6.98 7.86
N ARG A 29 7.81 -7.11 7.78
CA ARG A 29 8.61 -7.48 8.95
C ARG A 29 8.52 -6.38 10.00
N MET A 30 7.90 -6.69 11.14
CA MET A 30 7.77 -5.78 12.26
C MET A 30 8.81 -6.11 13.32
N ALA A 31 9.72 -5.17 13.61
CA ALA A 31 10.64 -5.31 14.74
C ALA A 31 10.02 -4.72 16.02
N CYS A 32 9.68 -3.42 16.03
CA CYS A 32 9.16 -2.77 17.24
C CYS A 32 7.64 -2.76 17.38
N GLY A 33 6.88 -2.85 16.29
CA GLY A 33 5.40 -2.80 16.31
C GLY A 33 4.77 -1.46 16.74
N VAL A 34 5.56 -0.43 17.05
CA VAL A 34 5.07 0.87 17.57
C VAL A 34 5.50 2.08 16.74
N GLY A 35 6.01 1.83 15.53
CA GLY A 35 6.40 2.84 14.54
C GLY A 35 7.79 3.47 14.72
N LEU A 36 8.52 3.14 15.78
CA LEU A 36 9.86 3.68 16.01
C LEU A 36 10.90 3.19 14.98
N CYS A 37 10.95 1.88 14.74
CA CYS A 37 12.00 1.27 13.91
C CYS A 37 11.76 1.39 12.40
N GLN A 38 10.52 1.70 12.00
CA GLN A 38 10.09 1.82 10.60
C GLN A 38 10.33 0.58 9.70
N SER A 39 10.68 -0.58 10.28
CA SER A 39 10.93 -1.83 9.52
C SER A 39 9.72 -2.32 8.73
N CYS A 40 8.52 -1.84 9.09
CA CYS A 40 7.25 -2.24 8.49
C CYS A 40 6.72 -1.22 7.47
N ALA A 41 7.60 -0.41 6.87
CA ALA A 41 7.23 0.54 5.84
C ALA A 41 6.57 -0.13 4.62
N VAL A 42 5.55 0.52 4.09
CA VAL A 42 4.78 0.15 2.91
C VAL A 42 4.80 1.35 1.97
N GLU A 43 5.20 1.12 0.73
CA GLU A 43 5.16 2.14 -0.31
C GLU A 43 3.71 2.41 -0.71
N TRP A 44 3.29 3.66 -0.58
CA TRP A 44 1.91 4.10 -0.73
C TRP A 44 1.84 5.27 -1.71
N ARG A 45 0.94 5.18 -2.67
CA ARG A 45 0.69 6.20 -3.69
C ARG A 45 -0.71 6.78 -3.48
N PRO A 46 -0.84 8.08 -3.17
CA PRO A 46 -2.14 8.72 -3.04
C PRO A 46 -2.87 8.76 -4.39
N ALA A 47 -4.21 8.73 -4.34
CA ALA A 47 -5.04 8.91 -5.53
C ALA A 47 -5.09 10.37 -6.02
N ALA A 48 -4.74 11.33 -5.16
CA ALA A 48 -4.69 12.76 -5.48
C ALA A 48 -3.33 13.35 -5.06
N PRO A 49 -2.87 14.44 -5.70
CA PRO A 49 -1.62 15.10 -5.32
C PRO A 49 -1.64 15.52 -3.85
N LEU A 50 -0.55 15.26 -3.12
CA LEU A 50 -0.39 15.70 -1.73
C LEU A 50 -0.26 17.22 -1.60
N ARG A 51 0.06 17.93 -2.70
CA ARG A 51 0.29 19.38 -2.74
C ARG A 51 -0.32 20.00 -3.99
N VAL A 52 -0.91 21.18 -3.82
CA VAL A 52 -1.48 21.99 -4.91
C VAL A 52 -0.36 22.43 -5.85
N GLY A 53 -0.59 22.30 -7.16
CA GLY A 53 0.39 22.67 -8.19
C GLY A 53 1.36 21.55 -8.61
N MET A 54 1.19 20.32 -8.10
CA MET A 54 1.97 19.14 -8.52
C MET A 54 1.11 18.17 -9.36
N GLU A 55 0.24 18.70 -10.21
CA GLU A 55 -0.56 17.90 -11.14
C GLU A 55 0.37 17.11 -12.07
N GLY A 56 0.34 15.78 -11.95
CA GLY A 56 1.22 14.87 -12.70
C GLY A 56 2.43 14.31 -11.94
N SER A 57 2.66 14.69 -10.66
CA SER A 57 3.69 14.03 -9.86
C SER A 57 3.24 12.65 -9.38
N GLN A 58 4.06 11.62 -9.62
CA GLN A 58 3.87 10.26 -9.07
C GLN A 58 4.56 10.14 -7.71
N GLU A 59 4.31 11.08 -6.79
CA GLU A 59 4.98 11.08 -5.49
C GLU A 59 4.47 9.91 -4.64
N THR A 60 5.36 8.96 -4.38
CA THR A 60 5.15 7.86 -3.43
C THR A 60 5.64 8.30 -2.06
N VAL A 61 4.85 8.01 -1.01
CA VAL A 61 5.28 8.16 0.38
C VAL A 61 5.26 6.80 1.06
N TYR A 62 5.97 6.68 2.17
CA TYR A 62 5.96 5.47 2.97
C TYR A 62 4.97 5.61 4.13
N LYS A 63 4.14 4.59 4.31
CA LYS A 63 3.27 4.42 5.47
C LYS A 63 3.77 3.25 6.31
N LEU A 64 3.58 3.30 7.63
CA LEU A 64 4.00 2.25 8.54
C LEU A 64 2.86 1.27 8.76
N CYS A 65 3.05 0.00 8.40
CA CYS A 65 2.00 -1.01 8.59
C CYS A 65 1.53 -1.13 10.05
N CYS A 66 2.40 -0.92 11.04
CA CYS A 66 2.04 -0.97 12.45
C CYS A 66 1.31 0.29 12.99
N GLN A 67 1.32 1.43 12.27
CA GLN A 67 0.66 2.67 12.72
C GLN A 67 -0.46 3.11 11.77
N ASP A 68 -0.20 3.11 10.46
CA ASP A 68 -1.13 3.53 9.41
C ASP A 68 -1.97 2.37 8.86
N GLY A 69 -1.54 1.13 9.11
CA GLY A 69 -2.14 -0.11 8.59
C GLY A 69 -2.79 -0.97 9.67
N PRO A 70 -2.79 -2.31 9.53
CA PRO A 70 -2.21 -3.10 8.43
C PRO A 70 -3.10 -3.16 7.17
N VAL A 71 -4.32 -2.63 7.26
CA VAL A 71 -5.31 -2.69 6.17
C VAL A 71 -5.26 -1.39 5.37
N PHE A 72 -5.12 -1.53 4.05
CA PHE A 72 -5.02 -0.40 3.11
C PHE A 72 -5.96 -0.60 1.92
N ASP A 73 -6.33 0.50 1.26
CA ASP A 73 -6.95 0.45 -0.06
C ASP A 73 -5.93 -0.06 -1.09
N ALA A 74 -6.28 -1.13 -1.79
CA ALA A 74 -5.44 -1.79 -2.77
C ALA A 74 -5.00 -0.85 -3.91
N LYS A 75 -5.82 0.16 -4.26
CA LYS A 75 -5.51 1.17 -5.29
C LYS A 75 -4.35 2.08 -4.91
N THR A 76 -4.03 2.14 -3.62
CA THR A 76 -3.01 3.04 -3.07
C THR A 76 -1.71 2.35 -2.71
N ILE A 77 -1.64 1.02 -2.77
CA ILE A 77 -0.43 0.26 -2.48
C ILE A 77 0.41 0.10 -3.74
N VAL A 78 1.73 0.27 -3.62
CA VAL A 78 2.68 -0.12 -4.66
C VAL A 78 3.18 -1.53 -4.36
N PHE A 79 2.72 -2.49 -5.16
CA PHE A 79 3.16 -3.89 -5.05
C PHE A 79 4.56 -4.08 -5.63
N GLY A 80 5.41 -4.81 -4.92
CA GLY A 80 6.76 -5.14 -5.39
C GLY A 80 6.76 -6.28 -6.42
N GLU A 81 6.25 -6.07 -7.63
CA GLU A 81 6.22 -7.12 -8.67
C GLU A 81 7.58 -7.35 -9.38
N ASN A 82 8.66 -6.64 -9.01
CA ASN A 82 10.01 -6.81 -9.59
C ASN A 82 11.15 -6.40 -8.62
N LYS A 83 11.22 -6.97 -7.42
CA LYS A 83 12.41 -6.88 -6.54
C LYS A 83 13.08 -8.23 -6.39
#